data_AF-A0A371B978-F1
#
_entry.id   AF-A0A371B978-F1
#
_cell.length_a   1.000
_cell.length_b   1.000
_cell.length_c   1.000
_cell.angle_alpha   90.00
_cell.angle_beta   90.00
_cell.angle_gamma   90.00
#
_symmetry.space_group_name_H-M   'P 1'
#
loop_
_entity.id
_entity.type
_entity.pdbx_description
1 polymer ?
#
loop_
_entity_poly.entity_id
_entity_poly.type
_entity_poly.pdbx_seq_one_letter_code
_entity_poly.pdbx_strand_id
1 'polypeptide(L)'
;MTMQKTILPMAAAFMLAAAAPVLSTAARATPVISKDATLPVGSELNAELLNQPTELFSMEMAGGKRSYLFNLGDMLFSSSAIFGGKARDAGMSCNSCHQQGASNPKLFVPGMSKKPGTFDTSGPFFNAKADNGVFDPVTTPSLRGAKYLAPYGHDGRIASLREFVRNVIVNEFAGAEPSGQVLDALVTYVNEISFLPNGKITSDGKLTAKAPDAARRGEAVFNKPFRHDATMSCATCHVANAAFVDRKVHDIGSGGFFKTKTLLNARFNAPYFHDGRYDTLDEVVAHFDSHFDLGLSQAERSDLVAYLDSVGDADRPFTPNTVAAEIDELADFASVLDVAIPARDAEVIRLTVDSVGAEWREVAEKFPDQKNTSIDGGLAERLKARAAVRDMVLALRRIAMAAQAGDFAEATSIYAEYKQTVAAVTPYLRTAEPWSLYNPAVHERHFTALRRLAELAK
;
A
#
# COMPACT_ATOMS: atom_id res chain seq x y z
N MET A 1 -97.19 19.08 -29.80
CA MET A 1 -97.34 20.51 -29.44
C MET A 1 -96.02 21.22 -29.74
N THR A 2 -96.07 22.53 -30.08
CA THR A 2 -94.99 23.56 -29.98
C THR A 2 -93.52 23.10 -29.91
N MET A 3 -92.69 23.28 -30.95
CA MET A 3 -92.00 24.52 -31.39
C MET A 3 -90.64 24.83 -30.72
N GLN A 4 -89.57 24.26 -31.32
CA GLN A 4 -88.37 24.91 -31.92
C GLN A 4 -87.79 26.26 -31.39
N LYS A 5 -86.44 26.37 -31.53
CA LYS A 5 -85.52 27.55 -31.58
C LYS A 5 -84.78 27.86 -30.26
N THR A 6 -83.47 28.17 -30.21
CA THR A 6 -82.30 28.19 -31.16
C THR A 6 -81.00 28.19 -30.29
N ILE A 7 -79.73 28.25 -30.72
CA ILE A 7 -79.05 28.63 -31.98
C ILE A 7 -77.89 27.62 -32.33
N LEU A 8 -76.74 28.09 -32.83
CA LEU A 8 -75.51 27.44 -33.32
C LEU A 8 -74.32 28.42 -33.03
N PRO A 9 -73.03 28.19 -33.43
CA PRO A 9 -72.20 26.97 -33.42
C PRO A 9 -70.74 27.24 -32.91
N MET A 10 -69.88 26.21 -32.86
CA MET A 10 -68.55 26.26 -33.52
C MET A 10 -67.90 24.88 -33.59
N ALA A 11 -66.94 24.70 -34.52
CA ALA A 11 -66.18 23.47 -34.69
C ALA A 11 -64.69 23.77 -34.93
N ALA A 12 -63.81 22.91 -34.42
CA ALA A 12 -62.42 22.77 -34.84
C ALA A 12 -61.93 21.36 -34.44
N ALA A 13 -61.07 20.75 -35.27
CA ALA A 13 -60.48 19.45 -34.98
C ALA A 13 -59.16 19.59 -34.21
N PHE A 14 -58.83 18.61 -33.35
CA PHE A 14 -57.47 18.40 -32.87
C PHE A 14 -56.79 17.28 -33.67
N MET A 15 -55.56 17.51 -34.11
CA MET A 15 -54.79 16.57 -34.93
C MET A 15 -54.15 15.46 -34.09
N LEU A 16 -53.87 14.33 -34.75
CA LEU A 16 -53.04 13.26 -34.23
C LEU A 16 -51.58 13.72 -34.10
N ALA A 17 -50.91 13.23 -33.06
CA ALA A 17 -49.47 12.95 -33.09
C ALA A 17 -49.24 11.62 -32.35
N ALA A 18 -48.90 10.56 -33.09
CA ALA A 18 -48.57 9.27 -32.49
C ALA A 18 -47.12 9.29 -32.01
N ALA A 19 -46.90 9.19 -30.71
CA ALA A 19 -45.55 9.07 -30.14
C ALA A 19 -44.99 7.67 -30.43
N ALA A 20 -43.97 7.59 -31.29
CA ALA A 20 -43.20 6.36 -31.48
C ALA A 20 -42.44 6.00 -30.18
N PRO A 21 -42.21 4.70 -29.89
CA PRO A 21 -41.42 4.31 -28.74
C PRO A 21 -39.98 4.78 -28.90
N VAL A 22 -39.52 5.64 -27.98
CA VAL A 22 -38.12 6.04 -27.92
C VAL A 22 -37.31 4.84 -27.45
N LEU A 23 -36.77 4.08 -28.41
CA LEU A 23 -35.67 3.16 -28.20
C LEU A 23 -34.51 3.96 -27.61
N SER A 24 -34.33 3.84 -26.30
CA SER A 24 -33.18 4.42 -25.62
C SER A 24 -31.92 3.70 -26.11
N THR A 25 -31.29 4.25 -27.14
CA THR A 25 -29.91 3.97 -27.48
C THR A 25 -29.05 4.55 -26.38
N ALA A 26 -28.97 3.82 -25.26
CA ALA A 26 -27.96 4.04 -24.24
C ALA A 26 -26.61 3.95 -24.93
N ALA A 27 -26.04 5.10 -25.27
CA ALA A 27 -24.75 5.19 -25.91
C ALA A 27 -23.76 4.52 -24.97
N ARG A 28 -23.27 3.34 -25.36
CA ARG A 28 -22.13 2.71 -24.67
C ARG A 28 -20.98 3.70 -24.82
N ALA A 29 -20.70 4.44 -23.75
CA ALA A 29 -19.49 5.22 -23.63
C ALA A 29 -18.33 4.23 -23.78
N THR A 30 -17.75 4.17 -24.97
CA THR A 30 -16.52 3.44 -25.21
C THR A 30 -15.47 4.09 -24.32
N PRO A 31 -14.95 3.40 -23.29
CA PRO A 31 -14.01 4.02 -22.38
C PRO A 31 -12.80 4.51 -23.17
N VAL A 32 -12.28 5.68 -22.82
CA VAL A 32 -11.09 6.23 -23.48
C VAL A 32 -9.90 5.35 -23.10
N ILE A 33 -9.54 4.45 -24.03
CA ILE A 33 -8.45 3.50 -23.85
C ILE A 33 -7.13 4.27 -23.85
N SER A 34 -6.53 4.49 -22.68
CA SER A 34 -5.07 4.66 -22.61
C SER A 34 -4.45 3.31 -23.01
N LYS A 35 -3.43 3.37 -23.85
CA LYS A 35 -3.10 2.23 -24.74
C LYS A 35 -2.53 1.00 -24.02
N ASP A 36 -2.13 1.17 -22.77
CA ASP A 36 -1.36 0.22 -21.97
C ASP A 36 -1.94 0.06 -20.53
N ALA A 37 -3.25 0.25 -20.35
CA ALA A 37 -3.93 0.14 -19.05
C ALA A 37 -4.02 -1.32 -18.55
N THR A 38 -2.99 -1.78 -17.85
CA THR A 38 -2.91 -3.12 -17.22
C THR A 38 -3.76 -3.27 -15.95
N LEU A 39 -4.15 -2.15 -15.32
CA LEU A 39 -5.16 -2.08 -14.26
C LEU A 39 -6.41 -1.30 -14.70
N PRO A 40 -7.58 -1.53 -14.06
CA PRO A 40 -8.81 -0.78 -14.32
C PRO A 40 -8.65 0.74 -14.16
N VAL A 41 -9.35 1.52 -14.99
CA VAL A 41 -9.36 2.98 -14.92
C VAL A 41 -9.94 3.44 -13.58
N GLY A 42 -9.21 4.31 -12.88
CA GLY A 42 -9.54 4.71 -11.50
C GLY A 42 -8.86 3.86 -10.41
N SER A 43 -7.89 3.01 -10.79
CA SER A 43 -6.98 2.39 -9.83
C SER A 43 -6.06 3.43 -9.18
N GLU A 44 -5.86 3.28 -7.89
CA GLU A 44 -4.95 4.01 -7.03
C GLU A 44 -4.07 2.98 -6.30
N LEU A 45 -2.77 3.08 -6.47
CA LEU A 45 -1.79 2.25 -5.77
C LEU A 45 -1.11 3.14 -4.72
N ASN A 46 -0.04 3.82 -5.12
CA ASN A 46 0.86 4.55 -4.23
C ASN A 46 0.97 6.05 -4.60
N ALA A 47 -0.06 6.70 -5.18
CA ALA A 47 0.10 8.05 -5.74
C ALA A 47 0.69 9.06 -4.75
N GLU A 48 1.99 9.27 -4.94
CA GLU A 48 2.87 10.32 -4.46
C GLU A 48 2.54 10.82 -3.05
N LEU A 49 3.12 10.12 -2.07
CA LEU A 49 3.14 10.56 -0.69
C LEU A 49 4.41 11.39 -0.45
N LEU A 50 4.20 12.70 -0.25
CA LEU A 50 5.23 13.64 0.23
C LEU A 50 5.80 13.24 1.60
N ASN A 51 5.08 12.40 2.38
CA ASN A 51 5.59 11.76 3.58
C ASN A 51 5.20 10.28 3.55
N GLN A 52 6.17 9.39 3.49
CA GLN A 52 5.97 7.93 3.50
C GLN A 52 5.86 7.39 4.94
N PRO A 53 5.24 6.22 5.18
CA PRO A 53 5.19 5.59 6.50
C PRO A 53 6.60 5.19 6.97
N THR A 54 7.07 5.73 8.10
CA THR A 54 8.46 5.52 8.56
C THR A 54 8.86 4.04 8.65
N GLU A 55 9.99 3.67 8.06
CA GLU A 55 10.61 2.36 8.27
C GLU A 55 11.54 2.38 9.49
N LEU A 56 11.64 1.22 10.14
CA LEU A 56 12.59 0.98 11.21
C LEU A 56 12.85 -0.52 11.33
N PHE A 57 14.12 -0.91 11.34
CA PHE A 57 14.50 -2.32 11.28
C PHE A 57 15.19 -2.80 12.56
N SER A 58 14.93 -4.04 12.98
CA SER A 58 15.37 -4.54 14.30
C SER A 58 16.89 -4.64 14.42
N MET A 59 17.60 -5.07 13.37
CA MET A 59 19.06 -5.14 13.35
C MET A 59 19.71 -3.76 13.45
N GLU A 60 19.12 -2.71 12.85
CA GLU A 60 19.63 -1.34 12.96
C GLU A 60 19.41 -0.77 14.37
N MET A 61 18.24 -0.99 14.97
CA MET A 61 18.00 -0.65 16.38
C MET A 61 18.97 -1.35 17.35
N ALA A 62 19.44 -2.56 16.99
CA ALA A 62 20.45 -3.29 17.74
C ALA A 62 21.91 -2.84 17.46
N GLY A 63 22.13 -1.81 16.64
CA GLY A 63 23.45 -1.33 16.25
C GLY A 63 24.17 -2.20 15.20
N GLY A 64 23.43 -3.10 14.55
CA GLY A 64 23.89 -3.91 13.43
C GLY A 64 23.92 -3.13 12.11
N LYS A 65 24.05 -3.87 11.02
CA LYS A 65 24.03 -3.35 9.64
C LYS A 65 23.13 -4.20 8.77
N ARG A 66 22.62 -3.61 7.68
CA ARG A 66 21.95 -4.35 6.60
C ARG A 66 22.88 -5.45 6.06
N SER A 67 22.29 -6.60 5.76
CA SER A 67 23.00 -7.75 5.18
C SER A 67 22.65 -7.91 3.70
N TYR A 68 23.41 -8.72 2.96
CA TYR A 68 23.08 -9.06 1.57
C TYR A 68 21.65 -9.62 1.42
N LEU A 69 21.22 -10.52 2.31
CA LEU A 69 19.85 -11.06 2.28
C LEU A 69 18.80 -10.02 2.67
N PHE A 70 19.13 -9.04 3.51
CA PHE A 70 18.23 -7.92 3.80
C PHE A 70 18.08 -7.02 2.56
N ASN A 71 19.18 -6.49 1.99
CA ASN A 71 19.12 -5.60 0.82
C ASN A 71 18.51 -6.29 -0.42
N LEU A 72 18.73 -7.60 -0.59
CA LEU A 72 18.03 -8.40 -1.60
C LEU A 72 16.53 -8.50 -1.30
N GLY A 73 16.13 -8.74 -0.05
CA GLY A 73 14.73 -8.87 0.34
C GLY A 73 13.94 -7.57 0.20
N ASP A 74 14.54 -6.47 0.62
CA ASP A 74 14.06 -5.09 0.54
C ASP A 74 13.79 -4.70 -0.93
N MET A 75 14.82 -4.84 -1.78
CA MET A 75 14.71 -4.65 -3.23
C MET A 75 13.65 -5.55 -3.88
N LEU A 76 13.55 -6.83 -3.49
CA LEU A 76 12.54 -7.76 -4.02
C LEU A 76 11.11 -7.42 -3.56
N PHE A 77 10.97 -6.74 -2.41
CA PHE A 77 9.69 -6.31 -1.87
C PHE A 77 9.12 -5.10 -2.63
N SER A 78 9.99 -4.16 -3.04
CA SER A 78 9.64 -3.09 -3.99
C SER A 78 9.57 -3.57 -5.45
N SER A 79 10.24 -4.68 -5.81
CA SER A 79 10.25 -5.21 -7.17
C SER A 79 8.92 -5.79 -7.63
N SER A 80 8.42 -5.31 -8.77
CA SER A 80 7.30 -5.93 -9.49
C SER A 80 7.67 -7.23 -10.22
N ALA A 81 8.96 -7.50 -10.42
CA ALA A 81 9.46 -8.69 -11.12
C ALA A 81 9.25 -10.00 -10.34
N ILE A 82 8.87 -9.92 -9.06
CA ILE A 82 8.51 -11.08 -8.24
C ILE A 82 7.12 -11.64 -8.59
N PHE A 83 6.21 -10.80 -9.11
CA PHE A 83 4.86 -11.20 -9.50
C PHE A 83 4.76 -11.64 -10.97
N GLY A 84 3.60 -12.18 -11.34
CA GLY A 84 3.30 -12.64 -12.70
C GLY A 84 2.22 -11.81 -13.39
N GLY A 85 2.12 -12.03 -14.71
CA GLY A 85 1.08 -11.46 -15.57
C GLY A 85 0.79 -9.98 -15.29
N LYS A 86 -0.51 -9.65 -15.20
CA LYS A 86 -0.98 -8.27 -15.03
C LYS A 86 -0.42 -7.53 -13.82
N ALA A 87 -0.05 -8.23 -12.74
CA ALA A 87 0.48 -7.56 -11.54
C ALA A 87 1.86 -6.95 -11.84
N ARG A 88 2.78 -7.77 -12.35
CA ARG A 88 4.09 -7.32 -12.82
C ARG A 88 3.96 -6.32 -13.98
N ASP A 89 3.08 -6.61 -14.93
CA ASP A 89 2.89 -5.76 -16.11
C ASP A 89 2.20 -4.41 -15.75
N ALA A 90 1.64 -4.29 -14.54
CA ALA A 90 1.17 -3.05 -13.92
C ALA A 90 2.19 -2.37 -12.99
N GLY A 91 3.39 -2.94 -12.83
CA GLY A 91 4.38 -2.45 -11.87
C GLY A 91 4.01 -2.70 -10.41
N MET A 92 3.01 -3.55 -10.11
CA MET A 92 2.66 -3.89 -8.74
C MET A 92 3.73 -4.75 -8.08
N SER A 93 4.02 -4.45 -6.82
CA SER A 93 4.94 -5.18 -5.93
C SER A 93 4.33 -5.30 -4.53
N CYS A 94 5.05 -5.90 -3.58
CA CYS A 94 4.60 -5.94 -2.18
C CYS A 94 4.43 -4.53 -1.61
N ASN A 95 5.33 -3.60 -1.96
CA ASN A 95 5.30 -2.19 -1.55
C ASN A 95 4.08 -1.42 -2.12
N SER A 96 3.41 -1.91 -3.19
CA SER A 96 2.15 -1.33 -3.69
C SER A 96 0.98 -1.51 -2.72
N CYS A 97 1.00 -2.56 -1.90
CA CYS A 97 -0.02 -2.84 -0.91
C CYS A 97 0.47 -2.54 0.51
N HIS A 98 1.76 -2.78 0.77
CA HIS A 98 2.41 -2.64 2.06
C HIS A 98 3.47 -1.51 2.04
N GLN A 99 3.03 -0.27 1.82
CA GLN A 99 3.90 0.92 1.70
C GLN A 99 4.91 1.01 2.85
N GLN A 100 6.20 0.86 2.55
CA GLN A 100 7.29 0.90 3.55
C GLN A 100 6.99 0.04 4.79
N GLY A 101 6.51 -1.19 4.53
CA GLY A 101 6.14 -2.16 5.56
C GLY A 101 4.88 -1.82 6.37
N ALA A 102 4.27 -0.65 6.18
CA ALA A 102 2.98 -0.29 6.76
C ALA A 102 1.81 -0.79 5.88
N SER A 103 0.57 -0.55 6.31
CA SER A 103 -0.61 -0.71 5.44
C SER A 103 -0.76 0.48 4.50
N ASN A 104 -1.15 0.26 3.25
CA ASN A 104 -1.55 1.32 2.33
C ASN A 104 -3.06 1.66 2.47
N PRO A 105 -3.44 2.81 3.09
CA PRO A 105 -4.86 3.21 3.21
C PRO A 105 -5.44 3.80 1.92
N LYS A 106 -4.61 4.13 0.92
CA LYS A 106 -5.06 4.62 -0.39
C LYS A 106 -5.41 3.51 -1.37
N LEU A 107 -4.84 2.31 -1.20
CA LEU A 107 -4.95 1.18 -2.15
C LEU A 107 -6.40 0.95 -2.59
N PHE A 108 -6.67 1.15 -3.88
CA PHE A 108 -7.99 0.97 -4.46
C PHE A 108 -7.87 0.53 -5.92
N VAL A 109 -8.33 -0.68 -6.26
CA VAL A 109 -8.39 -1.18 -7.63
C VAL A 109 -9.84 -1.54 -7.97
N PRO A 110 -10.52 -0.83 -8.90
CA PRO A 110 -11.92 -1.08 -9.22
C PRO A 110 -12.21 -2.54 -9.59
N GLY A 111 -13.12 -3.18 -8.85
CA GLY A 111 -13.45 -4.60 -9.02
C GLY A 111 -12.63 -5.57 -8.15
N MET A 112 -11.57 -5.09 -7.50
CA MET A 112 -10.82 -5.83 -6.46
C MET A 112 -10.79 -5.08 -5.11
N SER A 113 -11.28 -3.84 -5.04
CA SER A 113 -11.41 -3.05 -3.81
C SER A 113 -12.85 -2.59 -3.60
N LYS A 114 -13.35 -2.72 -2.37
CA LYS A 114 -14.68 -2.21 -1.97
C LYS A 114 -14.62 -0.72 -1.59
N LYS A 115 -13.52 -0.30 -0.97
CA LYS A 115 -13.11 1.09 -0.71
C LYS A 115 -11.57 1.16 -0.56
N PRO A 116 -10.96 2.35 -0.47
CA PRO A 116 -9.52 2.49 -0.21
C PRO A 116 -9.05 1.70 1.03
N GLY A 117 -7.86 1.10 0.93
CA GLY A 117 -7.27 0.24 1.97
C GLY A 117 -7.80 -1.20 1.99
N THR A 118 -8.70 -1.58 1.07
CA THR A 118 -9.21 -2.96 0.90
C THR A 118 -8.81 -3.55 -0.44
N PHE A 119 -8.51 -4.84 -0.51
CA PHE A 119 -8.09 -5.54 -1.71
C PHE A 119 -8.46 -7.03 -1.67
N ASP A 120 -8.91 -7.56 -2.79
CA ASP A 120 -9.28 -8.97 -3.01
C ASP A 120 -8.16 -9.68 -3.78
N THR A 121 -7.43 -10.57 -3.10
CA THR A 121 -6.39 -11.41 -3.71
C THR A 121 -6.93 -12.78 -4.20
N SER A 122 -8.22 -13.03 -4.00
CA SER A 122 -8.96 -14.25 -4.34
C SER A 122 -9.86 -14.10 -5.58
N GLY A 123 -9.84 -12.94 -6.25
CA GLY A 123 -10.50 -12.74 -7.54
C GLY A 123 -9.65 -13.19 -8.75
N PRO A 124 -10.26 -13.59 -9.88
CA PRO A 124 -9.57 -14.15 -11.05
C PRO A 124 -8.69 -13.15 -11.83
N PHE A 125 -8.64 -11.87 -11.45
CA PHE A 125 -8.00 -10.83 -12.25
C PHE A 125 -6.49 -11.00 -12.36
N PHE A 126 -5.80 -11.30 -11.26
CA PHE A 126 -4.35 -11.49 -11.22
C PHE A 126 -3.96 -12.96 -11.39
N ASN A 127 -4.65 -13.88 -10.73
CA ASN A 127 -4.52 -15.31 -10.96
C ASN A 127 -5.88 -16.00 -11.03
N ALA A 128 -6.21 -16.59 -12.18
CA ALA A 128 -7.44 -17.38 -12.34
C ALA A 128 -7.46 -18.67 -11.47
N LYS A 129 -6.34 -19.03 -10.82
CA LYS A 129 -6.28 -20.12 -9.82
C LYS A 129 -6.60 -19.68 -8.39
N ALA A 130 -6.65 -18.37 -8.13
CA ALA A 130 -7.06 -17.83 -6.82
C ALA A 130 -8.57 -17.72 -6.68
N ASP A 131 -9.30 -17.75 -7.81
CA ASP A 131 -10.75 -17.51 -7.93
C ASP A 131 -11.59 -18.37 -6.96
N ASN A 132 -12.10 -17.73 -5.90
CA ASN A 132 -13.02 -18.34 -4.95
C ASN A 132 -14.51 -18.20 -5.37
N GLY A 133 -14.80 -17.46 -6.44
CA GLY A 133 -16.17 -17.14 -6.89
C GLY A 133 -16.92 -16.12 -6.03
N VAL A 134 -16.23 -15.44 -5.11
CA VAL A 134 -16.76 -14.45 -4.16
C VAL A 134 -16.04 -13.11 -4.39
N PHE A 135 -16.62 -12.01 -3.92
CA PHE A 135 -15.96 -10.71 -3.83
C PHE A 135 -15.86 -10.31 -2.36
N ASP A 136 -14.77 -10.72 -1.70
CA ASP A 136 -14.51 -10.55 -0.28
C ASP A 136 -13.20 -9.77 0.00
N PRO A 137 -13.06 -8.53 -0.53
CA PRO A 137 -11.85 -7.72 -0.35
C PRO A 137 -11.54 -7.45 1.12
N VAL A 138 -10.31 -7.77 1.52
CA VAL A 138 -9.80 -7.60 2.87
C VAL A 138 -8.90 -6.38 3.00
N THR A 139 -8.79 -5.86 4.22
CA THR A 139 -7.78 -4.87 4.59
C THR A 139 -6.37 -5.37 4.29
N THR A 140 -5.51 -4.50 3.75
CA THR A 140 -4.09 -4.83 3.70
C THR A 140 -3.45 -4.54 5.07
N PRO A 141 -2.91 -5.55 5.80
CA PRO A 141 -2.33 -5.32 7.12
C PRO A 141 -0.97 -4.61 7.03
N SER A 142 -0.62 -3.88 8.09
CA SER A 142 0.77 -3.47 8.33
C SER A 142 1.64 -4.70 8.65
N LEU A 143 2.84 -4.74 8.09
CA LEU A 143 3.85 -5.80 8.33
C LEU A 143 4.81 -5.45 9.47
N ARG A 144 4.71 -4.24 10.04
CA ARG A 144 5.49 -3.84 11.22
C ARG A 144 5.35 -4.86 12.34
N GLY A 145 6.46 -5.48 12.74
CA GLY A 145 6.52 -6.50 13.77
C GLY A 145 5.98 -7.89 13.36
N ALA A 146 5.83 -8.17 12.05
CA ALA A 146 5.24 -9.42 11.53
C ALA A 146 5.80 -10.70 12.18
N LYS A 147 7.10 -10.76 12.49
CA LYS A 147 7.75 -11.89 13.20
C LYS A 147 7.09 -12.29 14.52
N TYR A 148 6.39 -11.38 15.19
CA TYR A 148 5.68 -11.63 16.44
C TYR A 148 4.21 -12.03 16.25
N LEU A 149 3.66 -11.94 15.03
CA LEU A 149 2.23 -11.91 14.76
C LEU A 149 1.67 -13.20 14.14
N ALA A 150 2.46 -14.25 13.97
CA ALA A 150 2.03 -15.56 13.46
C ALA A 150 0.79 -16.13 14.21
N PRO A 151 -0.10 -16.91 13.56
CA PRO A 151 -0.07 -17.31 12.14
C PRO A 151 -0.45 -16.16 11.17
N TYR A 152 -0.46 -16.42 9.87
CA TYR A 152 -0.59 -15.44 8.79
C TYR A 152 -1.86 -15.67 7.95
N GLY A 153 -2.33 -14.61 7.28
CA GLY A 153 -3.73 -14.46 6.84
C GLY A 153 -4.60 -13.83 7.93
N HIS A 154 -5.72 -13.18 7.57
CA HIS A 154 -6.67 -12.64 8.57
C HIS A 154 -7.41 -13.74 9.33
N ASP A 155 -7.58 -14.89 8.68
CA ASP A 155 -8.10 -16.17 9.20
C ASP A 155 -7.02 -17.03 9.89
N GLY A 156 -5.75 -16.64 9.81
CA GLY A 156 -4.63 -17.41 10.37
C GLY A 156 -4.35 -18.75 9.67
N ARG A 157 -4.78 -18.94 8.41
CA ARG A 157 -4.65 -20.23 7.70
C ARG A 157 -3.22 -20.73 7.48
N ILE A 158 -2.19 -19.86 7.54
CA ILE A 158 -0.80 -20.23 7.27
C ILE A 158 0.10 -20.04 8.50
N ALA A 159 0.76 -21.09 9.00
CA ALA A 159 1.62 -20.98 10.18
C ALA A 159 2.97 -20.29 9.91
N SER A 160 3.51 -20.43 8.69
CA SER A 160 4.86 -19.98 8.32
C SER A 160 4.85 -18.71 7.47
N LEU A 161 5.68 -17.71 7.84
CA LEU A 161 5.85 -16.50 7.02
C LEU A 161 6.43 -16.83 5.63
N ARG A 162 7.34 -17.80 5.56
CA ARG A 162 7.96 -18.28 4.31
C ARG A 162 6.92 -18.89 3.37
N GLU A 163 5.98 -19.65 3.93
CA GLU A 163 4.85 -20.21 3.18
C GLU A 163 3.86 -19.13 2.75
N PHE A 164 3.59 -18.13 3.62
CA PHE A 164 2.68 -17.03 3.31
C PHE A 164 3.21 -16.13 2.18
N VAL A 165 4.48 -15.71 2.24
CA VAL A 165 5.12 -14.93 1.17
C VAL A 165 5.12 -15.70 -0.16
N ARG A 166 5.42 -17.00 -0.15
CA ARG A 166 5.33 -17.85 -1.33
C ARG A 166 3.89 -17.94 -1.87
N ASN A 167 2.90 -18.09 -0.99
CA ASN A 167 1.49 -18.13 -1.37
C ASN A 167 1.05 -16.81 -2.04
N VAL A 168 1.43 -15.65 -1.51
CA VAL A 168 1.13 -14.35 -2.13
C VAL A 168 1.73 -14.28 -3.55
N ILE A 169 3.00 -14.64 -3.70
CA ILE A 169 3.68 -14.62 -5.01
C ILE A 169 3.03 -15.57 -6.00
N VAL A 170 2.95 -16.87 -5.68
CA VAL A 170 2.64 -17.94 -6.65
C VAL A 170 1.13 -18.15 -6.82
N ASN A 171 0.36 -18.11 -5.72
CA ASN A 171 -1.07 -18.42 -5.75
C ASN A 171 -1.92 -17.17 -5.99
N GLU A 172 -1.58 -16.03 -5.38
CA GLU A 172 -2.42 -14.82 -5.46
C GLU A 172 -2.02 -13.93 -6.66
N PHE A 173 -0.72 -13.68 -6.87
CA PHE A 173 -0.21 -12.81 -7.94
C PHE A 173 0.48 -13.52 -9.12
N ALA A 174 0.26 -14.84 -9.27
CA ALA A 174 0.68 -15.67 -10.42
C ALA A 174 2.18 -15.63 -10.78
N GLY A 175 3.05 -15.27 -9.83
CA GLY A 175 4.50 -15.26 -9.98
C GLY A 175 5.10 -16.66 -10.20
N ALA A 176 6.34 -16.69 -10.65
CA ALA A 176 7.12 -17.94 -10.72
C ALA A 176 7.43 -18.46 -9.32
N GLU A 177 7.74 -19.75 -9.20
CA GLU A 177 8.26 -20.33 -7.96
C GLU A 177 9.58 -19.62 -7.59
N PRO A 178 9.67 -18.90 -6.45
CA PRO A 178 10.89 -18.20 -6.09
C PRO A 178 12.00 -19.18 -5.73
N SER A 179 13.24 -18.85 -6.09
CA SER A 179 14.39 -19.61 -5.58
C SER A 179 14.46 -19.51 -4.04
N GLY A 180 15.06 -20.52 -3.40
CA GLY A 180 15.14 -20.57 -1.93
C GLY A 180 15.71 -19.29 -1.32
N GLN A 181 16.76 -18.76 -1.93
CA GLN A 181 17.46 -17.51 -1.61
C GLN A 181 16.57 -16.27 -1.79
N VAL A 182 15.84 -16.14 -2.90
CA VAL A 182 14.89 -15.04 -3.14
C VAL A 182 13.80 -15.03 -2.05
N LEU A 183 13.27 -16.19 -1.69
CA LEU A 183 12.27 -16.32 -0.64
C LEU A 183 12.85 -16.11 0.77
N ASP A 184 14.09 -16.53 1.04
CA ASP A 184 14.76 -16.29 2.34
C ASP A 184 15.12 -14.82 2.52
N ALA A 185 15.47 -14.12 1.44
CA ALA A 185 15.72 -12.68 1.44
C ALA A 185 14.45 -11.88 1.79
N LEU A 186 13.34 -12.12 1.07
CA LEU A 186 12.03 -11.51 1.38
C LEU A 186 11.58 -11.76 2.82
N VAL A 187 11.73 -13.00 3.31
CA VAL A 187 11.41 -13.37 4.70
C VAL A 187 12.37 -12.70 5.69
N THR A 188 13.63 -12.46 5.33
CA THR A 188 14.59 -11.70 6.15
C THR A 188 14.15 -10.24 6.30
N TYR A 189 13.85 -9.56 5.19
CA TYR A 189 13.35 -8.18 5.21
C TYR A 189 12.07 -8.06 6.05
N VAL A 190 11.03 -8.85 5.76
CA VAL A 190 9.71 -8.77 6.46
C VAL A 190 9.82 -9.11 7.95
N ASN A 191 10.74 -10.00 8.36
CA ASN A 191 10.99 -10.24 9.78
C ASN A 191 11.66 -9.04 10.48
N GLU A 192 12.44 -8.22 9.78
CA GLU A 192 13.16 -7.11 10.37
C GLU A 192 12.34 -5.81 10.47
N ILE A 193 11.30 -5.63 9.64
CA ILE A 193 10.33 -4.52 9.77
C ILE A 193 9.77 -4.51 11.20
N SER A 194 10.03 -3.45 11.94
CA SER A 194 9.73 -3.36 13.37
C SER A 194 8.48 -2.53 13.66
N PHE A 195 7.90 -2.73 14.84
CA PHE A 195 7.00 -1.72 15.40
C PHE A 195 7.78 -0.42 15.61
N LEU A 196 7.13 0.71 15.30
CA LEU A 196 7.69 2.01 15.63
C LEU A 196 7.63 2.23 17.14
N PRO A 197 8.64 2.91 17.75
CA PRO A 197 8.61 3.27 19.15
C PRO A 197 7.36 4.06 19.49
N ASN A 198 6.84 3.90 20.71
CA ASN A 198 5.72 4.67 21.21
C ASN A 198 5.97 5.03 22.68
N GLY A 199 6.45 6.25 22.94
CA GLY A 199 6.74 6.72 24.29
C GLY A 199 5.56 6.78 25.26
N LYS A 200 4.31 6.55 24.81
CA LYS A 200 3.13 6.39 25.67
C LYS A 200 3.01 5.01 26.31
N ILE A 201 3.75 4.01 25.82
CA ILE A 201 3.77 2.65 26.39
C ILE A 201 5.18 2.16 26.77
N THR A 202 5.25 1.21 27.68
CA THR A 202 6.43 0.40 27.97
C THR A 202 6.60 -0.74 26.95
N SER A 203 7.76 -1.41 26.96
CA SER A 203 8.00 -2.59 26.13
C SER A 203 7.11 -3.80 26.47
N ASP A 204 6.52 -3.84 27.67
CA ASP A 204 5.49 -4.80 28.07
C ASP A 204 4.05 -4.27 27.93
N GLY A 205 3.86 -3.16 27.21
CA GLY A 205 2.56 -2.66 26.74
C GLY A 205 1.75 -1.82 27.74
N LYS A 206 2.31 -1.45 28.90
CA LYS A 206 1.62 -0.64 29.93
C LYS A 206 1.76 0.85 29.63
N LEU A 207 0.77 1.66 30.01
CA LEU A 207 0.84 3.12 29.85
C LEU A 207 1.99 3.75 30.67
N THR A 208 2.73 4.68 30.05
CA THR A 208 3.72 5.53 30.73
C THR A 208 3.10 6.81 31.27
N ALA A 209 3.91 7.66 31.92
CA ALA A 209 3.51 9.02 32.27
C ALA A 209 3.13 9.90 31.06
N LYS A 210 3.58 9.58 29.83
CA LYS A 210 3.23 10.35 28.61
C LYS A 210 1.82 10.10 28.09
N ALA A 211 1.14 9.04 28.55
CA ALA A 211 -0.25 8.80 28.19
C ALA A 211 -1.19 9.85 28.83
N PRO A 212 -2.33 10.20 28.20
CA PRO A 212 -3.33 11.08 28.79
C PRO A 212 -4.16 10.34 29.87
N ASP A 213 -4.77 11.06 30.81
CA ASP A 213 -5.59 10.43 31.87
C ASP A 213 -6.85 9.74 31.34
N ALA A 214 -7.35 10.17 30.18
CA ALA A 214 -8.41 9.46 29.46
C ALA A 214 -7.98 8.02 29.09
N ALA A 215 -6.75 7.83 28.63
CA ALA A 215 -6.20 6.50 28.34
C ALA A 215 -6.08 5.64 29.60
N ARG A 216 -5.76 6.23 30.77
CA ARG A 216 -5.70 5.49 32.05
C ARG A 216 -7.06 5.00 32.52
N ARG A 217 -8.12 5.80 32.29
CA ARG A 217 -9.50 5.36 32.51
C ARG A 217 -9.92 4.32 31.47
N GLY A 218 -9.53 4.50 30.21
CA GLY A 218 -9.75 3.55 29.13
C GLY A 218 -9.08 2.19 29.37
N GLU A 219 -7.88 2.17 29.95
CA GLU A 219 -7.19 0.94 30.38
C GLU A 219 -7.99 0.18 31.44
N ALA A 220 -8.62 0.89 32.38
CA ALA A 220 -9.52 0.28 33.35
C ALA A 220 -10.80 -0.29 32.70
N VAL A 221 -11.35 0.36 31.66
CA VAL A 221 -12.47 -0.16 30.86
C VAL A 221 -12.03 -1.37 30.01
N PHE A 222 -10.84 -1.34 29.41
CA PHE A 222 -10.28 -2.39 28.57
C PHE A 222 -10.00 -3.70 29.35
N ASN A 223 -9.64 -3.57 30.63
CA ASN A 223 -9.43 -4.71 31.54
C ASN A 223 -10.69 -5.10 32.35
N LYS A 224 -11.79 -4.34 32.24
CA LYS A 224 -13.08 -4.61 32.89
C LYS A 224 -13.65 -5.94 32.35
N PRO A 225 -14.04 -6.89 33.21
CA PRO A 225 -14.72 -8.11 32.75
C PRO A 225 -16.03 -7.78 32.03
N PHE A 226 -16.37 -8.56 31.01
CA PHE A 226 -17.59 -8.36 30.23
C PHE A 226 -18.84 -8.65 31.08
N ARG A 227 -19.92 -7.93 30.78
CA ARG A 227 -21.15 -7.90 31.61
C ARG A 227 -21.77 -9.28 31.84
N HIS A 228 -21.72 -10.14 30.82
CA HIS A 228 -22.32 -11.48 30.82
C HIS A 228 -21.29 -12.61 30.84
N ASP A 229 -19.99 -12.29 30.79
CA ASP A 229 -18.89 -13.24 30.96
C ASP A 229 -17.75 -12.61 31.77
N ALA A 230 -17.71 -12.94 33.06
CA ALA A 230 -16.67 -12.45 33.97
C ALA A 230 -15.27 -13.04 33.72
N THR A 231 -15.12 -13.96 32.76
CA THR A 231 -13.83 -14.54 32.34
C THR A 231 -13.21 -13.84 31.12
N MET A 232 -13.97 -12.99 30.41
CA MET A 232 -13.54 -12.26 29.22
C MET A 232 -13.39 -10.76 29.48
N SER A 233 -12.45 -10.12 28.79
CA SER A 233 -12.31 -8.65 28.65
C SER A 233 -11.60 -8.32 27.34
N CYS A 234 -11.42 -7.04 26.98
CA CYS A 234 -10.63 -6.70 25.79
C CYS A 234 -9.19 -7.24 25.90
N ALA A 235 -8.64 -7.23 27.11
CA ALA A 235 -7.30 -7.71 27.42
C ALA A 235 -7.11 -9.25 27.32
N THR A 236 -8.18 -10.06 27.33
CA THR A 236 -8.02 -11.53 27.25
C THR A 236 -7.58 -12.01 25.87
N CYS A 237 -7.86 -11.24 24.82
CA CYS A 237 -7.36 -11.48 23.47
C CYS A 237 -6.23 -10.50 23.11
N HIS A 238 -6.36 -9.21 23.45
CA HIS A 238 -5.34 -8.20 23.21
C HIS A 238 -4.31 -8.12 24.35
N VAL A 239 -3.55 -9.19 24.53
CA VAL A 239 -2.60 -9.36 25.64
C VAL A 239 -1.40 -8.41 25.52
N ALA A 240 -1.35 -7.38 26.35
CA ALA A 240 -0.42 -6.25 26.23
C ALA A 240 1.07 -6.66 26.11
N ASN A 241 1.56 -7.50 27.02
CA ASN A 241 2.96 -7.95 27.03
C ASN A 241 3.29 -9.01 25.94
N ALA A 242 2.34 -9.37 25.09
CA ALA A 242 2.49 -10.31 23.99
C ALA A 242 2.33 -9.65 22.61
N ALA A 243 2.58 -8.34 22.52
CA ALA A 243 2.30 -7.46 21.37
C ALA A 243 0.79 -7.30 21.07
N PHE A 244 -0.04 -7.22 22.12
CA PHE A 244 -1.50 -7.07 22.05
C PHE A 244 -2.21 -8.13 21.18
N VAL A 245 -1.70 -9.37 21.18
CA VAL A 245 -2.29 -10.54 20.52
C VAL A 245 -2.10 -11.82 21.32
N ASP A 246 -3.14 -12.66 21.37
CA ASP A 246 -3.10 -14.02 21.93
C ASP A 246 -2.70 -15.10 20.88
N ARG A 247 -2.62 -14.70 19.60
CA ARG A 247 -2.30 -15.53 18.41
C ARG A 247 -3.35 -16.58 18.06
N LYS A 248 -4.60 -16.40 18.51
CA LYS A 248 -5.75 -17.24 18.14
C LYS A 248 -6.66 -16.54 17.14
N VAL A 249 -7.67 -17.29 16.69
CA VAL A 249 -8.80 -16.80 15.90
C VAL A 249 -10.07 -16.82 16.74
N HIS A 250 -10.93 -15.82 16.55
CA HIS A 250 -12.16 -15.62 17.30
C HIS A 250 -13.27 -15.20 16.33
N ASP A 251 -14.51 -15.67 16.52
CA ASP A 251 -15.65 -14.95 15.96
C ASP A 251 -15.93 -13.75 16.88
N ILE A 252 -16.08 -12.60 16.25
CA ILE A 252 -16.33 -11.31 16.88
C ILE A 252 -17.62 -10.67 16.32
N GLY A 253 -18.56 -11.50 15.88
CA GLY A 253 -19.81 -11.04 15.25
C GLY A 253 -19.57 -10.42 13.88
N SER A 254 -18.47 -10.80 13.20
CA SER A 254 -18.04 -10.16 11.97
C SER A 254 -18.29 -10.96 10.70
N GLY A 255 -18.76 -12.21 10.82
CA GLY A 255 -19.07 -13.10 9.69
C GLY A 255 -18.07 -14.24 9.49
N GLY A 256 -17.23 -14.53 10.50
CA GLY A 256 -16.20 -15.58 10.43
C GLY A 256 -15.24 -15.50 11.60
N PHE A 257 -14.34 -16.49 11.69
CA PHE A 257 -13.28 -16.53 12.69
C PHE A 257 -12.04 -15.81 12.16
N PHE A 258 -11.62 -14.77 12.86
CA PHE A 258 -10.47 -13.95 12.46
C PHE A 258 -9.48 -13.80 13.60
N LYS A 259 -8.20 -13.63 13.24
CA LYS A 259 -7.13 -13.39 14.19
C LYS A 259 -7.34 -12.08 14.95
N THR A 260 -6.99 -12.10 16.23
CA THR A 260 -6.74 -10.85 16.98
C THR A 260 -5.63 -10.06 16.28
N LYS A 261 -5.98 -8.90 15.71
CA LYS A 261 -5.01 -7.94 15.17
C LYS A 261 -4.28 -7.26 16.33
N THR A 262 -2.99 -6.95 16.15
CA THR A 262 -2.24 -6.17 17.16
C THR A 262 -2.80 -4.76 17.28
N LEU A 263 -2.76 -4.21 18.49
CA LEU A 263 -3.05 -2.80 18.73
C LEU A 263 -1.81 -1.91 18.54
N LEU A 264 -0.59 -2.48 18.44
CA LEU A 264 0.64 -1.69 18.27
C LEU A 264 0.67 -0.99 16.91
N ASN A 265 0.94 0.31 16.94
CA ASN A 265 0.86 1.23 15.80
C ASN A 265 -0.48 1.18 15.02
N ALA A 266 -1.56 0.64 15.61
CA ALA A 266 -2.83 0.39 14.91
C ALA A 266 -3.54 1.66 14.42
N ARG A 267 -3.25 2.81 15.03
CA ARG A 267 -3.82 4.13 14.74
C ARG A 267 -3.60 4.58 13.29
N PHE A 268 -2.59 4.03 12.61
CA PHE A 268 -2.23 4.35 11.23
C PHE A 268 -2.74 3.29 10.22
N ASN A 269 -3.42 2.25 10.70
CA ASN A 269 -3.82 1.07 9.94
C ASN A 269 -5.33 1.03 9.63
N ALA A 270 -5.97 2.20 9.48
CA ALA A 270 -7.35 2.30 9.01
C ALA A 270 -7.43 1.99 7.49
N PRO A 271 -8.52 1.40 6.99
CA PRO A 271 -9.73 1.01 7.72
C PRO A 271 -9.58 -0.26 8.57
N TYR A 272 -10.43 -0.38 9.60
CA TYR A 272 -10.36 -1.41 10.64
C TYR A 272 -11.22 -2.65 10.32
N PHE A 273 -11.12 -3.69 11.16
CA PHE A 273 -11.65 -5.05 10.95
C PHE A 273 -10.95 -5.80 9.79
N HIS A 274 -11.34 -7.04 9.49
CA HIS A 274 -10.72 -7.83 8.41
C HIS A 274 -11.11 -7.28 7.02
N ASP A 275 -12.36 -6.84 6.84
CA ASP A 275 -12.98 -6.35 5.59
C ASP A 275 -13.00 -4.82 5.45
N GLY A 276 -12.42 -4.11 6.41
CA GLY A 276 -12.33 -2.64 6.37
C GLY A 276 -13.64 -1.94 6.74
N ARG A 277 -14.64 -2.61 7.33
CA ARG A 277 -15.99 -2.02 7.50
C ARG A 277 -16.07 -0.73 8.33
N TYR A 278 -15.06 -0.41 9.14
CA TYR A 278 -15.02 0.78 9.99
C TYR A 278 -13.83 1.68 9.64
N ASP A 279 -13.99 2.99 9.73
CA ASP A 279 -12.94 3.98 9.44
C ASP A 279 -12.31 4.56 10.71
N THR A 280 -12.94 4.34 11.87
CA THR A 280 -12.52 4.86 13.18
C THR A 280 -12.45 3.78 14.27
N LEU A 281 -11.63 4.02 15.29
CA LEU A 281 -11.60 3.21 16.51
C LEU A 281 -12.90 3.35 17.34
N ASP A 282 -13.64 4.44 17.16
CA ASP A 282 -14.91 4.69 17.86
C ASP A 282 -16.05 3.81 17.32
N GLU A 283 -16.10 3.57 16.02
CA GLU A 283 -16.99 2.56 15.41
C GLU A 283 -16.61 1.12 15.82
N VAL A 284 -15.30 0.83 15.90
CA VAL A 284 -14.79 -0.46 16.41
C VAL A 284 -15.27 -0.71 17.84
N VAL A 285 -15.17 0.29 18.72
CA VAL A 285 -15.68 0.19 20.10
C VAL A 285 -17.20 0.04 20.13
N ALA A 286 -17.94 0.77 19.27
CA ALA A 286 -19.40 0.63 19.16
C ALA A 286 -19.84 -0.77 18.74
N HIS A 287 -19.12 -1.40 17.80
CA HIS A 287 -19.39 -2.79 17.40
C HIS A 287 -19.22 -3.73 18.59
N PHE A 288 -18.11 -3.62 19.34
CA PHE A 288 -17.86 -4.50 20.48
C PHE A 288 -18.81 -4.27 21.68
N ASP A 289 -19.16 -3.01 21.97
CA ASP A 289 -20.16 -2.65 22.97
C ASP A 289 -21.53 -3.26 22.65
N SER A 290 -21.96 -3.14 21.38
CA SER A 290 -23.22 -3.71 20.90
C SER A 290 -23.20 -5.24 20.78
N HIS A 291 -22.08 -5.84 20.36
CA HIS A 291 -21.97 -7.29 20.14
C HIS A 291 -21.92 -8.10 21.44
N PHE A 292 -21.28 -7.56 22.48
CA PHE A 292 -21.12 -8.23 23.79
C PHE A 292 -22.02 -7.67 24.91
N ASP A 293 -22.93 -6.73 24.60
CA ASP A 293 -23.75 -5.96 25.56
C ASP A 293 -22.92 -5.43 26.75
N LEU A 294 -21.83 -4.74 26.45
CA LEU A 294 -20.91 -4.21 27.45
C LEU A 294 -21.56 -3.07 28.27
N GLY A 295 -22.46 -2.32 27.65
CA GLY A 295 -23.23 -1.25 28.26
C GLY A 295 -22.37 -0.02 28.59
N LEU A 296 -21.41 0.31 27.73
CA LEU A 296 -20.48 1.41 27.95
C LEU A 296 -21.19 2.77 27.93
N SER A 297 -20.94 3.58 28.95
CA SER A 297 -21.31 5.00 28.88
C SER A 297 -20.48 5.73 27.81
N GLN A 298 -21.00 6.85 27.28
CA GLN A 298 -20.26 7.67 26.31
C GLN A 298 -18.89 8.15 26.84
N ALA A 299 -18.74 8.28 28.17
CA ALA A 299 -17.46 8.57 28.82
C ALA A 299 -16.51 7.36 28.77
N GLU A 300 -16.96 6.17 29.16
CA GLU A 300 -16.16 4.93 29.07
C GLU A 300 -15.75 4.61 27.63
N ARG A 301 -16.64 4.81 26.65
CA ARG A 301 -16.34 4.67 25.22
C ARG A 301 -15.25 5.65 24.76
N SER A 302 -15.38 6.93 25.11
CA SER A 302 -14.39 7.96 24.77
C SER A 302 -13.02 7.69 25.41
N ASP A 303 -13.00 7.30 26.69
CA ASP A 303 -11.79 6.93 27.41
C ASP A 303 -11.14 5.67 26.81
N LEU A 304 -11.94 4.65 26.45
CA LEU A 304 -11.48 3.43 25.78
C LEU A 304 -10.87 3.72 24.40
N VAL A 305 -11.48 4.60 23.59
CA VAL A 305 -10.88 5.06 22.33
C VAL A 305 -9.55 5.78 22.61
N ALA A 306 -9.47 6.64 23.63
CA ALA A 306 -8.23 7.30 24.02
C ALA A 306 -7.14 6.32 24.50
N TYR A 307 -7.50 5.17 25.05
CA TYR A 307 -6.56 4.06 25.32
C TYR A 307 -6.05 3.41 24.04
N LEU A 308 -6.96 3.05 23.11
CA LEU A 308 -6.61 2.45 21.82
C LEU A 308 -5.70 3.39 20.98
N ASP A 309 -6.03 4.68 20.92
CA ASP A 309 -5.19 5.74 20.32
C ASP A 309 -3.81 5.87 20.99
N SER A 310 -3.70 5.53 22.28
CA SER A 310 -2.45 5.69 23.04
C SER A 310 -1.53 4.47 22.94
N VAL A 311 -2.06 3.24 22.91
CA VAL A 311 -1.27 2.03 22.64
C VAL A 311 -0.93 1.90 21.16
N GLY A 312 -1.83 2.34 20.28
CA GLY A 312 -1.68 2.29 18.83
C GLY A 312 -0.97 3.47 18.19
N ASP A 313 -0.42 4.40 18.97
CA ASP A 313 0.36 5.52 18.46
C ASP A 313 1.78 5.11 18.01
N ALA A 314 2.54 6.09 17.51
CA ALA A 314 3.97 5.96 17.24
C ALA A 314 4.68 7.32 17.39
N ASP A 315 5.94 7.29 17.84
CA ASP A 315 6.88 8.39 17.70
C ASP A 315 7.35 8.46 16.25
N ARG A 316 7.11 9.59 15.56
CA ARG A 316 7.44 9.82 14.13
C ARG A 316 6.87 8.75 13.16
N PRO A 317 5.53 8.64 13.01
CA PRO A 317 4.90 7.62 12.14
C PRO A 317 5.16 7.78 10.64
N PHE A 318 5.55 8.98 10.19
CA PHE A 318 5.87 9.29 8.79
C PHE A 318 7.19 10.05 8.68
N THR A 319 7.87 9.88 7.54
CA THR A 319 9.11 10.57 7.15
C THR A 319 8.94 11.26 5.79
N PRO A 320 9.49 12.48 5.58
CA PRO A 320 9.41 13.15 4.28
C PRO A 320 10.05 12.32 3.18
N ASN A 321 9.37 12.19 2.05
CA ASN A 321 10.00 11.64 0.85
C ASN A 321 10.89 12.72 0.21
N THR A 322 12.11 12.36 -0.17
CA THR A 322 13.11 13.29 -0.72
C THR A 322 13.97 12.60 -1.76
N VAL A 323 14.55 13.39 -2.67
CA VAL A 323 15.53 12.92 -3.64
C VAL A 323 16.73 12.26 -2.95
N ALA A 324 17.11 12.72 -1.75
CA ALA A 324 18.17 12.10 -0.98
C ALA A 324 17.80 10.67 -0.53
N ALA A 325 16.60 10.47 0.01
CA ALA A 325 16.14 9.18 0.52
C ALA A 325 16.07 8.10 -0.59
N GLU A 326 15.43 8.41 -1.72
CA GLU A 326 15.30 7.43 -2.82
C GLU A 326 16.65 7.12 -3.49
N ILE A 327 17.62 8.05 -3.47
CA ILE A 327 19.00 7.78 -3.93
C ILE A 327 19.73 6.83 -2.97
N ASP A 328 19.58 7.03 -1.66
CA ASP A 328 20.25 6.21 -0.64
C ASP A 328 19.64 4.78 -0.61
N GLU A 329 18.31 4.66 -0.74
CA GLU A 329 17.59 3.39 -0.94
C GLU A 329 18.06 2.66 -2.21
N LEU A 330 18.19 3.37 -3.34
CA LEU A 330 18.65 2.77 -4.59
C LEU A 330 20.14 2.40 -4.60
N ALA A 331 20.95 3.01 -3.74
CA ALA A 331 22.32 2.57 -3.49
C ALA A 331 22.35 1.24 -2.72
N ASP A 332 21.49 1.08 -1.71
CA ASP A 332 21.33 -0.18 -0.97
C ASP A 332 20.79 -1.31 -1.87
N PHE A 333 19.75 -1.07 -2.67
CA PHE A 333 19.25 -2.05 -3.64
C PHE A 333 20.33 -2.42 -4.66
N ALA A 334 21.08 -1.45 -5.17
CA ALA A 334 22.17 -1.71 -6.12
C ALA A 334 23.37 -2.43 -5.47
N SER A 335 23.56 -2.39 -4.15
CA SER A 335 24.63 -3.11 -3.44
C SER A 335 24.51 -4.64 -3.54
N VAL A 336 23.32 -5.17 -3.86
CA VAL A 336 23.10 -6.60 -4.13
C VAL A 336 24.02 -7.11 -5.25
N LEU A 337 24.39 -6.25 -6.21
CA LEU A 337 25.32 -6.57 -7.29
C LEU A 337 26.78 -6.76 -6.84
N ASP A 338 27.21 -6.17 -5.71
CA ASP A 338 28.57 -6.38 -5.15
C ASP A 338 28.79 -7.85 -4.74
N VAL A 339 27.71 -8.60 -4.49
CA VAL A 339 27.77 -10.05 -4.19
C VAL A 339 27.33 -10.88 -5.40
N ALA A 340 26.24 -10.50 -6.07
CA ALA A 340 25.66 -11.29 -7.15
C ALA A 340 26.58 -11.41 -8.39
N ILE A 341 27.31 -10.35 -8.76
CA ILE A 341 28.23 -10.38 -9.91
C ILE A 341 29.43 -11.31 -9.65
N PRO A 342 30.17 -11.22 -8.52
CA PRO A 342 31.22 -12.20 -8.19
C PRO A 342 30.70 -13.63 -8.03
N ALA A 343 29.49 -13.82 -7.48
CA ALA A 343 28.84 -15.13 -7.35
C ALA A 343 28.37 -15.73 -8.70
N ARG A 344 28.33 -14.93 -9.77
CA ARG A 344 27.79 -15.26 -11.09
C ARG A 344 26.29 -15.62 -11.07
N ASP A 345 25.56 -15.02 -10.13
CA ASP A 345 24.13 -15.23 -9.92
C ASP A 345 23.32 -14.46 -10.97
N ALA A 346 23.19 -15.04 -12.16
CA ALA A 346 22.49 -14.40 -13.29
C ALA A 346 20.98 -14.19 -13.04
N GLU A 347 20.37 -14.90 -12.08
CA GLU A 347 18.98 -14.66 -11.67
C GLU A 347 18.91 -13.36 -10.87
N VAL A 348 19.71 -13.23 -9.80
CA VAL A 348 19.70 -12.05 -8.94
C VAL A 348 20.26 -10.82 -9.66
N ILE A 349 21.32 -10.93 -10.47
CA ILE A 349 21.84 -9.80 -11.27
C ILE A 349 20.72 -9.22 -12.14
N ARG A 350 19.96 -10.07 -12.83
CA ARG A 350 18.84 -9.64 -13.67
C ARG A 350 17.73 -9.00 -12.83
N LEU A 351 17.32 -9.64 -11.74
CA LEU A 351 16.28 -9.10 -10.84
C LEU A 351 16.69 -7.72 -10.29
N THR A 352 17.94 -7.53 -9.87
CA THR A 352 18.43 -6.24 -9.38
C THR A 352 18.48 -5.18 -10.47
N VAL A 353 18.99 -5.52 -11.67
CA VAL A 353 19.01 -4.59 -12.81
C VAL A 353 17.60 -4.17 -13.23
N ASP A 354 16.66 -5.12 -13.31
CA ASP A 354 15.28 -4.86 -13.70
C ASP A 354 14.56 -3.97 -12.66
N SER A 355 14.80 -4.22 -11.35
CA SER A 355 14.15 -3.52 -10.23
C SER A 355 14.73 -2.12 -10.01
N VAL A 356 16.05 -2.00 -9.82
CA VAL A 356 16.71 -0.68 -9.67
C VAL A 356 16.52 0.16 -10.94
N GLY A 357 16.49 -0.48 -12.11
CA GLY A 357 16.14 0.15 -13.38
C GLY A 357 14.65 0.48 -13.56
N ALA A 358 13.77 0.08 -12.64
CA ALA A 358 12.37 0.51 -12.55
C ALA A 358 12.22 1.71 -11.61
N GLU A 359 12.73 1.61 -10.39
CA GLU A 359 12.69 2.70 -9.40
C GLU A 359 13.36 3.98 -9.93
N TRP A 360 14.51 3.88 -10.61
CA TRP A 360 15.11 5.03 -11.30
C TRP A 360 14.17 5.67 -12.33
N ARG A 361 13.32 4.90 -13.02
CA ARG A 361 12.33 5.49 -13.94
C ARG A 361 11.24 6.24 -13.17
N GLU A 362 10.83 5.77 -12.00
CA GLU A 362 9.90 6.50 -11.14
C GLU A 362 10.53 7.80 -10.61
N VAL A 363 11.78 7.75 -10.13
CA VAL A 363 12.58 8.94 -9.76
C VAL A 363 12.65 9.94 -10.92
N ALA A 364 12.80 9.47 -12.17
CA ALA A 364 12.81 10.33 -13.35
C ALA A 364 11.44 10.98 -13.63
N GLU A 365 10.31 10.29 -13.40
CA GLU A 365 8.99 10.88 -13.56
C GLU A 365 8.64 11.89 -12.46
N LYS A 366 9.17 11.71 -11.24
CA LYS A 366 9.14 12.71 -10.15
C LYS A 366 9.87 14.01 -10.49
N PHE A 367 10.60 14.09 -11.61
CA PHE A 367 10.98 15.35 -12.27
C PHE A 367 10.12 15.56 -13.54
N PRO A 368 9.05 16.37 -13.52
CA PRO A 368 8.14 16.48 -14.67
C PRO A 368 8.79 17.07 -15.93
N ASP A 369 8.31 16.64 -17.10
CA ASP A 369 8.90 17.00 -18.39
C ASP A 369 8.50 18.40 -18.92
N GLN A 370 8.83 18.69 -20.17
CA GLN A 370 8.49 19.93 -20.87
C GLN A 370 7.01 20.06 -21.28
N LYS A 371 6.22 18.97 -21.25
CA LYS A 371 4.77 19.00 -21.53
C LYS A 371 3.98 19.40 -20.28
N ASN A 372 4.55 19.19 -19.08
CA ASN A 372 3.94 19.66 -17.85
C ASN A 372 4.09 21.19 -17.74
N THR A 373 3.00 21.89 -18.04
CA THR A 373 2.88 23.35 -17.98
C THR A 373 2.36 23.86 -16.62
N SER A 374 2.22 22.99 -15.60
CA SER A 374 1.75 23.38 -14.26
C SER A 374 2.88 23.81 -13.30
N ILE A 375 4.12 23.87 -13.79
CA ILE A 375 5.34 24.05 -12.98
C ILE A 375 6.23 25.13 -13.59
N ASP A 376 6.31 26.26 -12.89
CA ASP A 376 7.12 27.41 -13.30
C ASP A 376 8.61 27.18 -13.03
N GLY A 377 9.45 27.44 -14.04
CA GLY A 377 10.91 27.37 -13.93
C GLY A 377 11.50 25.95 -13.87
N GLY A 378 12.80 25.89 -13.55
CA GLY A 378 13.54 24.66 -13.34
C GLY A 378 13.64 23.71 -14.55
N LEU A 379 13.30 24.16 -15.76
CA LEU A 379 13.12 23.25 -16.89
C LEU A 379 14.46 22.63 -17.35
N ALA A 380 15.55 23.40 -17.33
CA ALA A 380 16.87 22.88 -17.67
C ALA A 380 17.36 21.87 -16.63
N GLU A 381 17.11 22.15 -15.36
CA GLU A 381 17.44 21.34 -14.19
C GLU A 381 16.66 20.01 -14.21
N ARG A 382 15.34 20.07 -14.39
CA ARG A 382 14.45 18.89 -14.53
C ARG A 382 14.84 18.04 -15.73
N LEU A 383 15.02 18.63 -16.91
CA LEU A 383 15.41 17.88 -18.11
C LEU A 383 16.81 17.26 -17.97
N LYS A 384 17.75 17.93 -17.28
CA LYS A 384 19.07 17.37 -16.96
C LYS A 384 18.96 16.19 -15.99
N ALA A 385 18.13 16.30 -14.95
CA ALA A 385 17.86 15.21 -14.01
C ALA A 385 17.30 13.98 -14.74
N ARG A 386 16.22 14.13 -15.52
CA ARG A 386 15.63 13.05 -16.34
C ARG A 386 16.63 12.41 -17.29
N ALA A 387 17.44 13.22 -17.98
CA ALA A 387 18.44 12.73 -18.94
C ALA A 387 19.53 11.91 -18.24
N ALA A 388 20.04 12.39 -17.10
CA ALA A 388 21.07 11.69 -16.34
C ALA A 388 20.57 10.34 -15.79
N VAL A 389 19.32 10.26 -15.33
CA VAL A 389 18.73 9.01 -14.82
C VAL A 389 18.53 7.97 -15.92
N ARG A 390 18.10 8.38 -17.13
CA ARG A 390 18.05 7.49 -18.31
C ARG A 390 19.40 6.82 -18.56
N ASP A 391 20.49 7.55 -18.43
CA ASP A 391 21.83 7.03 -18.72
C ASP A 391 22.30 6.02 -17.66
N MET A 392 21.89 6.20 -16.40
CA MET A 392 22.06 5.19 -15.34
C MET A 392 21.25 3.90 -15.62
N VAL A 393 20.00 4.02 -16.10
CA VAL A 393 19.17 2.87 -16.50
C VAL A 393 19.77 2.12 -17.71
N LEU A 394 20.43 2.82 -18.63
CA LEU A 394 21.17 2.20 -19.72
C LEU A 394 22.42 1.45 -19.23
N ALA A 395 23.15 2.00 -18.25
CA ALA A 395 24.28 1.30 -17.62
C ALA A 395 23.82 0.01 -16.92
N LEU A 396 22.74 0.05 -16.12
CA LEU A 396 22.17 -1.14 -15.48
C LEU A 396 21.83 -2.24 -16.49
N ARG A 397 21.17 -1.89 -17.61
CA ARG A 397 20.86 -2.85 -18.69
C ARG A 397 22.11 -3.48 -19.30
N ARG A 398 23.22 -2.74 -19.45
CA ARG A 398 24.50 -3.31 -19.90
C ARG A 398 25.04 -4.37 -18.92
N ILE A 399 24.92 -4.17 -17.61
CA ILE A 399 25.34 -5.16 -16.60
C ILE A 399 24.62 -6.50 -16.81
N ALA A 400 23.29 -6.48 -16.97
CA ALA A 400 22.51 -7.70 -17.20
C ALA A 400 22.85 -8.38 -18.54
N MET A 401 23.07 -7.62 -19.62
CA MET A 401 23.48 -8.19 -20.91
C MET A 401 24.86 -8.86 -20.83
N ALA A 402 25.83 -8.22 -20.18
CA ALA A 402 27.18 -8.78 -19.98
C ALA A 402 27.12 -10.07 -19.12
N ALA A 403 26.39 -10.05 -18.00
CA ALA A 403 26.18 -11.23 -17.16
C ALA A 403 25.44 -12.37 -17.90
N GLN A 404 24.45 -12.06 -18.73
CA GLN A 404 23.73 -13.04 -19.56
C GLN A 404 24.63 -13.65 -20.65
N ALA A 405 25.58 -12.88 -21.19
CA ALA A 405 26.63 -13.37 -22.09
C ALA A 405 27.74 -14.16 -21.38
N GLY A 406 27.75 -14.18 -20.04
CA GLY A 406 28.78 -14.81 -19.22
C GLY A 406 30.03 -13.95 -18.98
N ASP A 407 30.06 -12.70 -19.47
CA ASP A 407 31.15 -11.76 -19.22
C ASP A 407 30.93 -10.99 -17.90
N PHE A 408 31.22 -11.68 -16.80
CA PHE A 408 31.19 -11.11 -15.47
C PHE A 408 32.31 -10.07 -15.25
N ALA A 409 33.32 -9.99 -16.12
CA ALA A 409 34.36 -8.97 -16.05
C ALA A 409 33.86 -7.64 -16.63
N GLU A 410 33.22 -7.64 -17.81
CA GLU A 410 32.54 -6.45 -18.32
C GLU A 410 31.42 -6.02 -17.35
N ALA A 411 30.60 -6.96 -16.85
CA ALA A 411 29.55 -6.65 -15.88
C ALA A 411 30.09 -5.95 -14.62
N THR A 412 31.26 -6.37 -14.12
CA THR A 412 31.95 -5.72 -12.98
C THR A 412 32.43 -4.31 -13.34
N SER A 413 33.00 -4.10 -14.54
CA SER A 413 33.43 -2.77 -15.01
C SER A 413 32.25 -1.81 -15.13
N ILE A 414 31.16 -2.24 -15.79
CA ILE A 414 29.95 -1.44 -15.97
C ILE A 414 29.31 -1.10 -14.62
N TYR A 415 29.34 -2.02 -13.66
CA TYR A 415 28.82 -1.74 -12.32
C TYR A 415 29.65 -0.71 -11.56
N ALA A 416 30.98 -0.70 -11.75
CA ALA A 416 31.84 0.38 -11.25
C ALA A 416 31.58 1.73 -11.95
N GLU A 417 31.40 1.74 -13.28
CA GLU A 417 30.96 2.91 -14.07
C GLU A 417 29.60 3.45 -13.56
N TYR A 418 28.64 2.56 -13.28
CA TYR A 418 27.33 2.90 -12.73
C TYR A 418 27.45 3.58 -11.36
N LYS A 419 28.23 3.02 -10.42
CA LYS A 419 28.41 3.62 -9.08
C LYS A 419 29.08 5.00 -9.14
N GLN A 420 30.02 5.22 -10.06
CA GLN A 420 30.59 6.55 -10.31
C GLN A 420 29.55 7.51 -10.91
N THR A 421 28.70 7.01 -11.81
CA THR A 421 27.64 7.80 -12.44
C THR A 421 26.60 8.26 -11.42
N VAL A 422 26.11 7.38 -10.54
CA VAL A 422 25.18 7.73 -9.44
C VAL A 422 25.76 8.88 -8.57
N ALA A 423 27.03 8.77 -8.19
CA ALA A 423 27.72 9.81 -7.41
C ALA A 423 27.82 11.15 -8.17
N ALA A 424 28.11 11.12 -9.48
CA ALA A 424 28.18 12.32 -10.32
C ALA A 424 26.81 12.95 -10.62
N VAL A 425 25.74 12.16 -10.63
CA VAL A 425 24.37 12.59 -10.96
C VAL A 425 23.59 13.09 -9.74
N THR A 426 23.87 12.56 -8.55
CA THR A 426 23.22 12.94 -7.27
C THR A 426 23.13 14.47 -7.04
N PRO A 427 24.18 15.28 -7.30
CA PRO A 427 24.09 16.74 -7.19
C PRO A 427 23.08 17.37 -8.15
N TYR A 428 22.87 16.81 -9.34
CA TYR A 428 21.90 17.33 -10.32
C TYR A 428 20.47 17.03 -9.90
N LEU A 429 20.21 15.84 -9.35
CA LEU A 429 18.90 15.46 -8.83
C LEU A 429 18.51 16.36 -7.64
N ARG A 430 19.40 16.53 -6.66
CA ARG A 430 19.18 17.43 -5.51
C ARG A 430 19.06 18.91 -5.93
N THR A 431 19.72 19.32 -7.01
CA THR A 431 19.55 20.67 -7.59
C THR A 431 18.19 20.86 -8.27
N ALA A 432 17.62 19.81 -8.86
CA ALA A 432 16.32 19.85 -9.52
C ALA A 432 15.13 19.65 -8.53
N GLU A 433 15.41 19.19 -7.31
CA GLU A 433 14.42 18.91 -6.25
C GLU A 433 13.41 20.06 -5.99
N PRO A 434 13.77 21.36 -6.01
CA PRO A 434 12.81 22.45 -5.81
C PRO A 434 11.69 22.54 -6.87
N TRP A 435 11.88 21.91 -8.04
CA TRP A 435 10.90 21.86 -9.15
C TRP A 435 10.35 20.44 -9.39
N SER A 436 10.62 19.51 -8.47
CA SER A 436 10.23 18.11 -8.54
C SER A 436 8.93 17.83 -7.77
N LEU A 437 8.37 16.62 -7.92
CA LEU A 437 7.20 16.18 -7.16
C LEU A 437 7.50 15.86 -5.68
N TYR A 438 8.78 15.85 -5.28
CA TYR A 438 9.18 15.87 -3.87
C TYR A 438 8.92 17.24 -3.21
N ASN A 439 8.76 18.33 -4.00
CA ASN A 439 8.40 19.65 -3.47
C ASN A 439 6.87 19.76 -3.27
N PRO A 440 6.37 20.03 -2.05
CA PRO A 440 4.93 20.04 -1.78
C PRO A 440 4.10 20.98 -2.66
N ALA A 441 4.60 22.18 -2.98
CA ALA A 441 3.87 23.16 -3.79
C ALA A 441 3.90 22.82 -5.29
N VAL A 442 4.93 22.11 -5.76
CA VAL A 442 4.98 21.57 -7.13
C VAL A 442 4.02 20.39 -7.26
N HIS A 443 4.08 19.45 -6.31
CA HIS A 443 3.21 18.30 -6.19
C HIS A 443 1.72 18.68 -6.15
N GLU A 444 1.33 19.62 -5.30
CA GLU A 444 -0.06 20.08 -5.20
C GLU A 444 -0.58 20.68 -6.53
N ARG A 445 0.23 21.49 -7.21
CA ARG A 445 -0.09 22.04 -8.54
C ARG A 445 -0.23 20.93 -9.60
N HIS A 446 0.72 20.00 -9.63
CA HIS A 446 0.72 18.86 -10.54
C HIS A 446 -0.56 18.03 -10.43
N PHE A 447 -0.88 17.55 -9.22
CA PHE A 447 -2.08 16.72 -9.03
C PHE A 447 -3.39 17.48 -9.18
N THR A 448 -3.41 18.78 -8.88
CA THR A 448 -4.60 19.61 -9.13
C THR A 448 -4.83 19.82 -10.62
N ALA A 449 -3.76 19.97 -11.42
CA ALA A 449 -3.86 19.98 -12.88
C ALA A 449 -4.33 18.61 -13.42
N LEU A 450 -3.77 17.49 -12.94
CA LEU A 450 -4.21 16.14 -13.35
C LEU A 450 -5.68 15.87 -13.01
N ARG A 451 -6.14 16.19 -11.78
CA ARG A 451 -7.54 16.05 -11.38
C ARG A 451 -8.47 16.83 -12.32
N ARG A 452 -8.15 18.09 -12.62
CA ARG A 452 -8.92 18.93 -13.54
C ARG A 452 -8.95 18.38 -14.96
N LEU A 453 -7.85 17.81 -15.45
CA LEU A 453 -7.80 17.13 -16.76
C LEU A 453 -8.67 15.85 -16.76
N ALA A 454 -8.67 15.09 -15.68
CA ALA A 454 -9.50 13.89 -15.51
C ALA A 454 -10.99 14.20 -15.30
N GLU A 455 -11.34 15.41 -14.84
CA GLU A 455 -12.72 15.92 -14.82
C GLU A 455 -13.18 16.38 -16.21
N LEU A 456 -12.30 17.04 -16.98
CA LEU A 456 -12.58 17.47 -18.36
C LEU A 456 -12.62 16.33 -19.39
N ALA A 457 -12.26 15.10 -18.97
CA ALA A 457 -12.27 13.89 -19.80
C ALA A 457 -13.46 12.95 -19.52
N LYS A 458 -14.46 13.42 -18.76
CA LYS A 458 -15.69 12.70 -18.40
C LYS A 458 -16.92 13.34 -19.06
#